data_AF-A0ABD7JL84-F1
#
_entry.id   AF-A0ABD7JL84-F1
#
_cell.length_a   1.000
_cell.length_b   1.000
_cell.length_c   1.000
_cell.angle_alpha   90.00
_cell.angle_beta   90.00
_cell.angle_gamma   90.00
#
_symmetry.space_group_name_H-M   'P 1'
#
loop_
_entity.id
_entity.type
_entity.pdbx_description
1 polymer ?
#
loop_
_entity_poly.entity_id
_entity_poly.type
_entity_poly.pdbx_seq_one_letter_code
_entity_poly.pdbx_strand_id
1 'polypeptide(L)'
;MFANNRNTLHTTFLNGYLLAISQENITQADYFQQVIERHFYEENETYFRIVYLFAQGELICLKGKTEEGLTQMKKAVDIFRILNCQHSADYYHEALDTAFQKYSK
;
A
#
# COMPACT_ATOMS: atom_id res chain seq x y z
N MET A 1 -8.69 -26.52 -5.77
CA MET A 1 -8.32 -26.67 -4.35
C MET A 1 -7.35 -25.59 -3.82
N PHE A 2 -6.65 -24.81 -4.67
CA PHE A 2 -5.76 -23.72 -4.22
C PHE A 2 -6.36 -22.30 -4.22
N ALA A 3 -7.62 -22.13 -4.65
CA ALA A 3 -8.29 -20.82 -4.62
C ALA A 3 -8.63 -20.35 -3.20
N ASN A 4 -8.81 -21.27 -2.23
CA ASN A 4 -9.37 -20.95 -0.91
C ASN A 4 -8.44 -20.27 0.09
N ASN A 5 -7.13 -20.19 -0.17
CA ASN A 5 -6.18 -19.52 0.75
C ASN A 5 -5.56 -18.24 0.15
N ARG A 6 -5.99 -17.86 -1.06
CA ARG A 6 -5.40 -16.77 -1.82
C ARG A 6 -5.56 -15.42 -1.10
N ASN A 7 -6.78 -15.08 -0.69
CA ASN A 7 -7.05 -13.86 0.09
C ASN A 7 -6.28 -13.82 1.41
N THR A 8 -6.12 -14.97 2.07
CA THR A 8 -5.33 -15.10 3.30
C THR A 8 -3.86 -14.81 3.05
N LEU A 9 -3.29 -15.36 1.97
CA LEU A 9 -1.91 -15.08 1.56
C LEU A 9 -1.72 -13.61 1.19
N HIS A 10 -2.62 -13.04 0.39
CA HIS A 10 -2.59 -11.62 0.02
C HIS A 10 -2.63 -10.72 1.24
N THR A 11 -3.58 -10.95 2.14
CA THR A 11 -3.71 -10.21 3.39
C THR A 11 -2.47 -10.37 4.26
N THR A 12 -1.89 -11.58 4.34
CA THR A 12 -0.68 -11.84 5.12
C THR A 12 0.53 -11.09 4.57
N PHE A 13 0.77 -11.15 3.26
CA PHE A 13 1.89 -10.45 2.64
C PHE A 13 1.73 -8.93 2.71
N LEU A 14 0.52 -8.42 2.47
CA LEU A 14 0.21 -7.00 2.55
C LEU A 14 0.38 -6.48 3.99
N ASN A 15 -0.11 -7.21 4.99
CA ASN A 15 0.07 -6.84 6.39
C ASN A 15 1.53 -6.91 6.82
N GLY A 16 2.29 -7.90 6.34
CA GLY A 16 3.74 -7.99 6.55
C GLY A 16 4.50 -6.82 5.93
N TYR A 17 4.10 -6.39 4.73
CA TYR A 17 4.66 -5.22 4.05
C TYR A 17 4.38 -3.92 4.82
N LEU A 18 3.13 -3.70 5.21
CA LEU A 18 2.71 -2.54 6.01
C LEU A 18 3.43 -2.50 7.37
N LEU A 19 3.58 -3.65 8.03
CA LEU A 19 4.32 -3.75 9.28
C LEU A 19 5.79 -3.37 9.10
N ALA A 20 6.46 -3.91 8.07
CA ALA A 20 7.85 -3.58 7.77
C ALA A 20 8.05 -2.07 7.48
N ILE A 21 7.11 -1.45 6.75
CA ILE A 21 7.10 0.00 6.50
C ILE A 21 6.93 0.78 7.80
N SER A 22 5.96 0.41 8.65
CA SER A 22 5.73 1.10 9.93
C SER A 22 6.92 1.01 10.89
N GLN A 23 7.73 -0.04 10.76
CA GLN A 23 8.98 -0.24 11.50
C GLN A 23 10.19 0.41 10.81
N GLU A 24 9.98 1.07 9.68
CA GLU A 24 11.02 1.69 8.84
C GLU A 24 12.12 0.71 8.39
N ASN A 25 11.79 -0.60 8.35
CA ASN A 25 12.70 -1.65 7.92
C ASN A 25 12.65 -1.82 6.40
N ILE A 26 13.42 -0.99 5.70
CA ILE A 26 13.45 -0.92 4.23
C ILE A 26 13.80 -2.27 3.60
N THR A 27 14.79 -3.00 4.14
CA THR A 27 15.21 -4.30 3.59
C THR A 27 14.07 -5.32 3.63
N GLN A 28 13.31 -5.36 4.72
CA GLN A 28 12.18 -6.27 4.85
C GLN A 28 10.98 -5.81 4.01
N ALA A 29 10.75 -4.49 3.91
CA ALA A 29 9.75 -3.94 3.00
C ALA A 29 10.04 -4.31 1.54
N ASP A 30 11.29 -4.17 1.08
CA ASP A 30 11.72 -4.55 -0.27
C ASP A 30 11.54 -6.05 -0.53
N TYR A 31 11.78 -6.90 0.47
CA TYR A 31 11.50 -8.33 0.36
C TYR A 31 10.02 -8.60 0.11
N PHE A 32 9.13 -8.04 0.94
CA PHE A 32 7.69 -8.22 0.76
C PHE A 32 7.20 -7.63 -0.57
N GLN A 33 7.75 -6.49 -1.00
CA GLN A 33 7.45 -5.90 -2.30
C GLN A 33 7.72 -6.89 -3.44
N GLN A 34 8.89 -7.52 -3.47
CA GLN A 34 9.24 -8.52 -4.49
C GLN A 34 8.33 -9.75 -4.44
N VAL A 35 7.96 -10.23 -3.25
CA VAL A 35 7.06 -11.37 -3.08
C VAL A 35 5.66 -11.03 -3.60
N ILE A 36 5.14 -9.85 -3.25
CA ILE A 36 3.85 -9.35 -3.70
C ILE A 36 3.83 -9.24 -5.22
N GLU A 37 4.82 -8.56 -5.82
CA GLU A 37 4.91 -8.39 -7.26
C GLU A 37 4.99 -9.72 -8.01
N ARG A 38 5.59 -10.78 -7.45
CA ARG A 38 5.64 -12.08 -8.13
C ARG A 38 4.33 -12.87 -8.10
N HIS A 39 3.44 -12.58 -7.15
CA HIS A 39 2.29 -13.44 -6.85
C HIS A 39 0.92 -12.74 -6.95
N PHE A 40 0.86 -11.41 -6.94
CA PHE A 40 -0.35 -10.62 -7.19
C PHE A 40 -0.50 -10.32 -8.68
N TYR A 41 -1.03 -11.27 -9.46
CA TYR A 41 -1.33 -11.02 -10.88
C TYR A 41 -2.62 -11.71 -11.37
N GLU A 42 -3.73 -11.50 -10.66
CA GLU A 42 -5.05 -11.59 -11.29
C GLU A 42 -5.80 -10.26 -11.15
N GLU A 43 -6.43 -9.82 -12.24
CA GLU A 43 -7.05 -8.48 -12.41
C GLU A 43 -8.22 -8.24 -11.43
N ASN A 44 -8.76 -9.30 -10.84
CA ASN A 44 -9.90 -9.30 -9.92
C ASN A 44 -9.58 -8.84 -8.47
N GLU A 45 -8.33 -8.51 -8.14
CA GLU A 45 -7.89 -8.15 -6.77
C GLU A 45 -7.74 -6.62 -6.56
N THR A 46 -8.68 -5.84 -7.11
CA THR A 46 -8.58 -4.37 -7.19
C THR A 46 -8.35 -3.70 -5.82
N TYR A 47 -9.03 -4.14 -4.76
CA TYR A 47 -8.84 -3.58 -3.41
C TYR A 47 -7.39 -3.67 -2.94
N PHE A 48 -6.80 -4.88 -2.98
CA PHE A 48 -5.44 -5.10 -2.49
C PHE A 48 -4.40 -4.36 -3.33
N ARG A 49 -4.64 -4.21 -4.64
CA ARG A 49 -3.75 -3.43 -5.51
C ARG A 49 -3.76 -1.94 -5.15
N ILE A 50 -4.90 -1.38 -4.76
CA ILE A 50 -4.99 0.00 -4.31
C ILE A 50 -4.24 0.18 -2.98
N VAL A 51 -4.41 -0.74 -2.03
CA VAL A 51 -3.66 -0.71 -0.76
C VAL A 51 -2.15 -0.85 -1.00
N TYR A 52 -1.74 -1.76 -1.88
CA TYR A 52 -0.34 -1.93 -2.25
C TYR A 52 0.22 -0.66 -2.90
N LEU A 53 -0.53 -0.02 -3.81
CA LEU A 53 -0.14 1.24 -4.43
C LEU A 53 0.11 2.33 -3.39
N PHE A 54 -0.76 2.43 -2.37
CA PHE A 54 -0.60 3.36 -1.26
C PHE A 54 0.69 3.07 -0.48
N ALA A 55 0.88 1.82 -0.03
CA ALA A 55 2.04 1.40 0.75
C ALA A 55 3.37 1.57 -0.02
N GLN A 56 3.37 1.34 -1.33
CA GLN A 56 4.52 1.61 -2.19
C GLN A 56 4.86 3.11 -2.23
N GLY A 57 3.86 4.00 -2.26
CA GLY A 57 4.09 5.44 -2.12
C GLY A 57 4.75 5.81 -0.79
N GLU A 58 4.33 5.19 0.31
CA GLU A 58 4.96 5.41 1.62
C GLU A 58 6.42 4.92 1.67
N LEU A 59 6.72 3.77 1.06
CA LEU A 59 8.10 3.29 0.92
C LEU A 59 8.97 4.24 0.07
N ILE A 60 8.40 4.83 -0.99
CA ILE A 60 9.08 5.83 -1.81
C ILE A 60 9.42 7.08 -0.96
N CYS A 61 8.50 7.52 -0.08
CA CYS A 61 8.78 8.58 0.90
C CYS A 61 9.93 8.19 1.84
N LEU A 62 9.91 6.98 2.42
CA LEU A 62 10.99 6.49 3.29
C LEU A 62 12.35 6.45 2.59
N LYS A 63 12.37 6.19 1.27
CA LYS A 63 13.58 6.21 0.44
C LYS A 63 14.04 7.63 0.07
N GLY A 64 13.42 8.67 0.63
CA GLY A 64 13.79 10.08 0.44
C GLY A 64 13.16 10.76 -0.77
N LYS A 65 12.26 10.08 -1.50
CA LYS A 65 11.56 10.64 -2.66
C LYS A 65 10.15 11.10 -2.31
N THR A 66 10.06 11.99 -1.32
CA THR A 66 8.80 12.37 -0.68
C THR A 66 7.70 12.82 -1.64
N GLU A 67 7.99 13.72 -2.59
CA GLU A 67 6.97 14.25 -3.50
C GLU A 67 6.37 13.14 -4.40
N GLU A 68 7.23 12.25 -4.91
CA GLU A 68 6.83 11.09 -5.72
C GLU A 68 5.94 10.14 -4.89
N GLY A 69 6.37 9.83 -3.67
CA GLY A 69 5.66 8.92 -2.78
C GLY A 69 4.29 9.45 -2.36
N LEU A 70 4.21 10.71 -1.91
CA LEU A 70 2.95 11.35 -1.51
C LEU A 70 1.97 11.47 -2.69
N THR A 71 2.48 11.78 -3.89
CA THR A 71 1.67 11.79 -5.12
C THR A 71 1.08 10.42 -5.42
N GLN A 72 1.87 9.36 -5.22
CA GLN A 72 1.40 7.99 -5.42
C GLN A 72 0.36 7.57 -4.36
N MET A 73 0.57 7.90 -3.09
CA MET A 73 -0.40 7.64 -2.03
C MET A 73 -1.74 8.35 -2.29
N LYS A 74 -1.70 9.61 -2.74
CA LYS A 74 -2.90 10.37 -3.12
C LYS A 74 -3.68 9.69 -4.24
N LYS A 75 -3.00 9.18 -5.27
CA LYS A 75 -3.66 8.43 -6.36
C LYS A 75 -4.42 7.21 -5.84
N ALA A 76 -3.88 6.48 -4.86
CA ALA A 76 -4.58 5.34 -4.27
C ALA A 76 -5.88 5.76 -3.55
N VAL A 77 -5.83 6.86 -2.78
CA VAL A 77 -7.04 7.43 -2.14
C VAL A 77 -8.07 7.87 -3.19
N ASP A 78 -7.63 8.51 -4.27
CA ASP A 78 -8.52 8.95 -5.34
C ASP A 78 -9.18 7.78 -6.07
N ILE A 79 -8.47 6.64 -6.25
CA ILE A 79 -9.09 5.42 -6.81
C ILE A 79 -10.20 4.90 -5.90
N PHE A 80 -10.00 4.85 -4.58
CA PHE A 80 -11.08 4.46 -3.66
C PHE A 80 -12.31 5.37 -3.79
N ARG A 81 -12.11 6.68 -3.95
CA ARG A 81 -13.22 7.63 -4.18
C ARG A 81 -13.93 7.38 -5.49
N ILE A 82 -13.19 7.17 -6.59
CA ILE A 82 -13.75 6.89 -7.92
C ILE A 82 -14.62 5.63 -7.91
N LEU A 83 -14.22 4.62 -7.14
CA LEU A 83 -14.95 3.36 -6.99
C LEU A 83 -16.09 3.43 -5.96
N ASN A 84 -16.38 4.60 -5.38
CA ASN A 84 -17.35 4.81 -4.30
C ASN A 84 -17.07 3.97 -3.03
N CYS A 85 -15.81 3.63 -2.77
CA CYS A 85 -15.38 2.92 -1.55
C CYS A 85 -15.11 3.90 -0.41
N GLN A 86 -16.13 4.65 0.02
CA GLN A 86 -15.97 5.80 0.91
C GLN A 86 -15.25 5.47 2.22
N HIS A 87 -15.59 4.35 2.87
CA HIS A 87 -14.93 3.94 4.12
C HIS A 87 -13.42 3.75 3.96
N SER A 88 -12.98 3.09 2.88
CA SER A 88 -11.56 2.93 2.58
C SER A 88 -10.91 4.24 2.19
N ALA A 89 -11.60 5.10 1.43
CA ALA A 89 -11.09 6.41 1.06
C ALA A 89 -10.81 7.28 2.30
N ASP A 90 -11.74 7.30 3.27
CA ASP A 90 -11.60 8.08 4.50
C ASP A 90 -10.43 7.55 5.34
N TYR A 91 -10.36 6.23 5.55
CA TYR A 91 -9.26 5.59 6.28
C TYR A 91 -7.87 5.91 5.69
N TYR A 92 -7.70 5.74 4.37
CA TYR A 92 -6.41 6.01 3.73
C TYR A 92 -6.14 7.51 3.55
N HIS A 93 -7.15 8.37 3.58
CA HIS A 93 -6.94 9.81 3.62
C HIS A 93 -6.33 10.26 4.96
N GLU A 94 -6.83 9.76 6.09
CA GLU A 94 -6.24 10.04 7.41
C GLU A 94 -4.78 9.56 7.49
N ALA A 95 -4.49 8.39 6.91
CA ALA A 95 -3.13 7.88 6.79
C ALA A 95 -2.24 8.78 5.90
N LEU A 96 -2.79 9.30 4.79
CA LEU A 96 -2.10 10.22 3.90
C LEU A 96 -1.78 11.55 4.60
N ASP A 97 -2.72 12.13 5.36
CA ASP A 97 -2.50 13.35 6.13
C ASP A 97 -1.37 13.15 7.16
N THR A 98 -1.36 11.99 7.82
CA THR A 98 -0.29 11.61 8.74
C THR A 98 1.06 11.52 8.02
N ALA A 99 1.10 10.93 6.83
CA ALA A 99 2.31 10.87 6.01
C ALA A 99 2.79 12.25 5.55
N PHE A 100 1.88 13.15 5.14
CA PHE A 100 2.23 14.54 4.83
C PHE A 100 2.90 15.22 6.03
N GLN A 101 2.37 15.07 7.24
CA GLN A 101 2.99 15.63 8.45
C GLN A 101 4.35 15.03 8.75
N LYS A 102 4.52 13.71 8.52
CA LYS A 102 5.78 12.99 8.74
C LYS A 102 6.88 13.42 7.78
N TYR A 103 6.57 13.56 6.49
CA TYR A 103 7.58 13.72 5.44
C TYR A 103 7.75 15.15 4.90
N SER A 104 6.86 16.10 5.21
CA SER A 104 6.95 17.49 4.72
C SER A 104 7.88 18.39 5.56
N LYS A 105 8.90 17.82 6.20
CA LYS A 105 9.90 18.56 6.99
C LYS A 105 11.19 18.79 6.21
#